data_AF-A0A4R4Q5E8-F1
#
_entry.id   AF-A0A4R4Q5E8-F1
#
_cell.length_a   1.000
_cell.length_b   1.000
_cell.length_c   1.000
_cell.angle_alpha   90.00
_cell.angle_beta   90.00
_cell.angle_gamma   90.00
#
_symmetry.space_group_name_H-M   'P 1'
#
loop_
_entity.id
_entity.type
_entity.pdbx_description
1 polymer ?
#
loop_
_entity_poly.entity_id
_entity_poly.type
_entity_poly.pdbx_seq_one_letter_code
_entity_poly.pdbx_strand_id
1 'polypeptide(L)'
;MGEPVNDPRNPDPGPVHIADATAAAGITPAGPKPPTPIEPEPFDPVAFRVQQAAATLAARIPPRFRLATADHPQVAAWASRFLTDRHDCPSLVLVGPTGTGKTHLCWAAVRQVVEGAAARGEGLTWEATTHPDLNAALRPNPTGSHVGVLERFQRADLVFLDDLGAGKQTEWTGDGLHRLVDYRWSHQLPTIYSANAVGDPLVAAVGDRVASRLGDAMKVALVGVDRRWNRRAS
;
A
#
# COMPACT_ATOMS: atom_id res chain seq x y z
N MET A 1 -37.26 -76.03 -59.08
CA MET A 1 -36.70 -75.92 -57.72
C MET A 1 -35.21 -76.19 -57.83
N GLY A 2 -34.41 -75.12 -57.86
CA GLY A 2 -32.95 -75.18 -57.88
C GLY A 2 -32.45 -74.39 -56.69
N GLU A 3 -31.81 -75.09 -55.76
CA GLU A 3 -31.25 -74.53 -54.54
C GLU A 3 -30.05 -73.62 -54.84
N PRO A 4 -29.83 -72.55 -54.08
CA PRO A 4 -28.66 -71.71 -54.26
C PRO A 4 -27.38 -72.42 -53.80
N VAL A 5 -26.40 -72.39 -54.70
CA VAL A 5 -25.01 -72.78 -54.55
C VAL A 5 -24.31 -71.88 -53.52
N ASN A 6 -23.66 -72.48 -52.53
CA ASN A 6 -22.79 -71.79 -51.57
C ASN A 6 -21.33 -71.88 -52.08
N ASP A 7 -20.76 -70.79 -52.59
CA ASP A 7 -19.38 -70.75 -53.14
C ASP A 7 -18.34 -70.77 -51.98
N PRO A 8 -17.48 -71.79 -51.89
CA PRO A 8 -16.55 -71.98 -50.78
C PRO A 8 -15.31 -71.05 -50.79
N ARG A 9 -15.25 -70.03 -51.66
CA ARG A 9 -14.06 -69.18 -51.83
C ARG A 9 -14.13 -67.77 -51.23
N ASN A 10 -15.21 -67.40 -50.54
CA ASN A 10 -15.27 -66.09 -49.90
C ASN A 10 -16.22 -66.07 -48.67
N PRO A 11 -15.76 -66.47 -47.47
CA PRO A 11 -16.54 -66.28 -46.26
C PRO A 11 -16.61 -64.78 -45.93
N ASP A 12 -17.83 -64.28 -45.72
CA ASP A 12 -18.13 -62.92 -45.25
C ASP A 12 -17.33 -62.61 -43.98
N PRO A 13 -16.45 -61.59 -43.95
CA PRO A 13 -15.71 -61.26 -42.74
C PRO A 13 -16.70 -60.62 -41.75
N GLY A 14 -17.12 -61.43 -40.76
CA GLY A 14 -17.92 -60.96 -39.63
C GLY A 14 -17.30 -59.72 -38.95
N PRO A 15 -18.09 -58.97 -38.17
CA PRO A 15 -17.67 -57.68 -37.63
C PRO A 15 -16.37 -57.80 -36.82
N VAL A 16 -15.34 -57.08 -37.27
CA VAL A 16 -14.07 -56.98 -36.55
C VAL A 16 -14.32 -56.23 -35.25
N HIS A 17 -14.34 -56.96 -34.14
CA HIS A 17 -14.37 -56.35 -32.82
C HIS A 17 -13.00 -55.71 -32.55
N ILE A 18 -13.00 -54.39 -32.34
CA ILE A 18 -11.81 -53.53 -32.14
C ILE A 18 -10.92 -54.03 -30.97
N ALA A 19 -11.44 -54.90 -30.11
CA ALA A 19 -10.72 -55.51 -29.00
C ALA A 19 -9.52 -56.40 -29.43
N ASP A 20 -9.55 -56.99 -30.63
CA ASP A 20 -8.53 -57.97 -31.05
C ASP A 20 -7.26 -57.34 -31.64
N ALA A 21 -7.27 -56.04 -31.93
CA ALA A 21 -6.08 -55.32 -32.42
C ALA A 21 -5.08 -54.94 -31.31
N THR A 22 -5.50 -55.01 -30.04
CA THR A 22 -4.70 -54.53 -28.89
C THR A 22 -3.75 -55.57 -28.29
N ALA A 23 -3.84 -56.84 -28.69
CA ALA A 23 -3.02 -57.92 -28.12
C ALA A 23 -1.64 -58.11 -28.78
N ALA A 24 -1.38 -57.50 -29.94
CA ALA A 24 -0.15 -57.74 -30.71
C ALA A 24 1.04 -56.82 -30.36
N ALA A 25 0.89 -55.85 -29.45
CA ALA A 25 1.92 -54.84 -29.16
C ALA A 25 2.57 -54.93 -27.77
N GLY A 26 2.05 -55.75 -26.85
CA GLY A 26 2.63 -55.87 -25.48
C GLY A 26 2.64 -54.56 -24.66
N ILE A 27 1.90 -53.54 -25.10
CA ILE A 27 1.80 -52.25 -24.40
C ILE A 27 0.64 -52.35 -23.42
N THR A 28 0.94 -52.68 -22.17
CA THR A 28 0.00 -52.48 -21.07
C THR A 28 -0.18 -50.97 -20.90
N PRO A 29 -1.41 -50.41 -20.95
CA PRO A 29 -1.60 -49.00 -20.64
C PRO A 29 -1.20 -48.79 -19.18
N ALA A 30 -0.14 -48.01 -18.95
CA ALA A 30 0.21 -47.58 -17.61
C ALA A 30 -1.02 -46.85 -17.04
N GLY A 31 -1.56 -47.36 -15.92
CA GLY A 31 -2.65 -46.69 -15.22
C GLY A 31 -2.26 -45.23 -14.92
N PRO A 32 -3.23 -44.32 -14.77
CA PRO A 32 -2.94 -42.91 -14.54
C PRO A 32 -1.96 -42.79 -13.39
N LYS A 33 -0.78 -42.22 -13.69
CA LYS A 33 0.27 -41.98 -12.69
C LYS A 33 -0.40 -41.22 -11.53
N PRO A 34 -0.32 -41.71 -10.28
CA PRO A 34 -0.92 -41.01 -9.16
C PRO A 34 -0.37 -39.57 -9.15
N PRO A 35 -1.24 -38.55 -8.89
CA PRO A 35 -0.79 -37.18 -8.87
C PRO A 35 0.41 -37.09 -7.93
N THR A 36 1.50 -36.54 -8.45
CA THR A 36 2.69 -36.31 -7.62
C THR A 36 2.25 -35.38 -6.49
N PRO A 37 2.47 -35.72 -5.21
CA PRO A 37 2.14 -34.82 -4.12
C PRO A 37 2.76 -33.45 -4.41
N ILE A 38 1.92 -32.43 -4.56
CA ILE A 38 2.39 -31.05 -4.66
C ILE A 38 2.83 -30.71 -3.25
N GLU A 39 4.12 -30.87 -2.95
CA GLU A 39 4.69 -30.32 -1.73
C GLU A 39 4.46 -28.80 -1.78
N PRO A 40 3.75 -28.21 -0.81
CA PRO A 40 3.53 -26.77 -0.82
C PRO A 40 4.90 -26.11 -0.76
N GLU A 41 5.16 -25.19 -1.69
CA GLU A 41 6.40 -24.41 -1.63
C GLU A 41 6.53 -23.75 -0.26
N PRO A 42 7.74 -23.77 0.35
CA PRO A 42 7.94 -23.18 1.66
C PRO A 42 7.56 -21.70 1.62
N PHE A 43 6.68 -21.30 2.54
CA PHE A 43 6.27 -19.91 2.67
C PHE A 43 7.47 -19.05 3.08
N ASP A 44 7.87 -18.13 2.20
CA ASP A 44 8.86 -17.08 2.51
C ASP A 44 8.13 -15.84 3.04
N PRO A 45 8.20 -15.56 4.36
CA PRO A 45 7.52 -14.42 4.96
C PRO A 45 8.03 -13.08 4.43
N VAL A 46 9.32 -12.98 4.10
CA VAL A 46 9.93 -11.74 3.61
C VAL A 46 9.46 -11.48 2.19
N ALA A 47 9.52 -12.47 1.30
CA ALA A 47 9.01 -12.34 -0.06
C ALA A 47 7.53 -11.95 -0.08
N PHE A 48 6.71 -12.56 0.79
CA PHE A 48 5.30 -12.21 0.95
C PHE A 48 5.13 -10.74 1.35
N ARG A 49 5.89 -10.25 2.35
CA ARG A 49 5.81 -8.85 2.79
C ARG A 49 6.29 -7.88 1.72
N VAL A 50 7.35 -8.20 1.00
CA VAL A 50 7.85 -7.37 -0.11
C VAL A 50 6.81 -7.24 -1.21
N GLN A 51 6.17 -8.36 -1.60
CA GLN A 51 5.09 -8.34 -2.59
C GLN A 51 3.87 -7.54 -2.10
N GLN A 52 3.48 -7.72 -0.84
CA GLN A 52 2.38 -6.99 -0.21
C GLN A 52 2.66 -5.48 -0.15
N ALA A 53 3.87 -5.09 0.25
CA ALA A 53 4.32 -3.70 0.28
C ALA A 53 4.26 -3.08 -1.13
N ALA A 54 4.84 -3.75 -2.13
CA ALA A 54 4.81 -3.28 -3.51
C ALA A 54 3.37 -3.09 -4.03
N ALA A 55 2.49 -4.05 -3.78
CA ALA A 55 1.08 -3.98 -4.20
C ALA A 55 0.33 -2.82 -3.51
N THR A 56 0.48 -2.66 -2.20
CA THR A 56 -0.20 -1.60 -1.45
C THR A 56 0.32 -0.20 -1.81
N LEU A 57 1.63 -0.05 -2.01
CA LEU A 57 2.24 1.20 -2.46
C LEU A 57 1.77 1.56 -3.87
N ALA A 58 1.75 0.61 -4.80
CA ALA A 58 1.29 0.84 -6.18
C ALA A 58 -0.20 1.22 -6.24
N ALA A 59 -1.03 0.63 -5.38
CA ALA A 59 -2.46 0.90 -5.34
C ALA A 59 -2.81 2.25 -4.68
N ARG A 60 -2.03 2.70 -3.69
CA ARG A 60 -2.40 3.83 -2.81
C ARG A 60 -1.60 5.10 -3.06
N ILE A 61 -0.38 5.02 -3.60
CA ILE A 61 0.40 6.22 -3.94
C ILE A 61 -0.17 6.84 -5.23
N PRO A 62 -0.53 8.14 -5.24
CA PRO A 62 -1.03 8.79 -6.44
C PRO A 62 0.00 8.73 -7.59
N PRO A 63 -0.43 8.59 -8.86
CA PRO A 63 0.48 8.40 -9.99
C PRO A 63 1.61 9.43 -10.10
N ARG A 64 1.35 10.68 -9.69
CA ARG A 64 2.33 11.78 -9.68
C ARG A 64 3.53 11.52 -8.75
N PHE A 65 3.35 10.72 -7.70
CA PHE A 65 4.37 10.41 -6.69
C PHE A 65 4.87 8.96 -6.79
N ARG A 66 4.52 8.23 -7.85
CA ARG A 66 4.91 6.83 -8.06
C ARG A 66 6.43 6.59 -8.10
N LEU A 67 7.22 7.63 -8.35
CA LEU A 67 8.70 7.58 -8.36
C LEU A 67 9.30 8.37 -7.20
N ALA A 68 8.54 8.62 -6.12
CA ALA A 68 9.06 9.33 -4.97
C ALA A 68 10.19 8.54 -4.29
N THR A 69 11.35 9.19 -4.13
CA THR A 69 12.56 8.66 -3.50
C THR A 69 13.00 9.61 -2.39
N ALA A 70 13.48 9.05 -1.28
CA ALA A 70 13.75 9.81 -0.06
C ALA A 70 15.17 10.40 -0.10
N ASP A 71 15.51 11.06 -1.20
CA ASP A 71 16.89 11.51 -1.47
C ASP A 71 17.30 12.69 -0.58
N HIS A 72 16.36 13.25 0.18
CA HIS A 72 16.63 14.28 1.16
C HIS A 72 17.26 13.66 2.42
N PRO A 73 18.49 14.04 2.82
CA PRO A 73 19.23 13.37 3.91
C PRO A 73 18.46 13.29 5.23
N GLN A 74 17.77 14.37 5.61
CA GLN A 74 16.96 14.40 6.83
C GLN A 74 15.74 13.47 6.77
N VAL A 75 15.15 13.28 5.58
CA VAL A 75 14.01 12.38 5.40
C VAL A 75 14.48 10.93 5.44
N ALA A 76 15.60 10.62 4.79
CA ALA A 76 16.23 9.30 4.86
C ALA A 76 16.67 8.93 6.29
N ALA A 77 17.24 9.88 7.02
CA ALA A 77 17.62 9.70 8.42
C ALA A 77 16.38 9.44 9.30
N TRP A 78 15.30 10.20 9.10
CA TRP A 78 14.04 9.98 9.79
C TRP A 78 13.47 8.58 9.53
N ALA A 79 13.43 8.15 8.25
CA ALA A 79 12.94 6.83 7.89
C ALA A 79 13.80 5.70 8.49
N SER A 80 15.12 5.90 8.53
CA SER A 80 16.05 4.95 9.17
C SER A 80 15.82 4.85 10.68
N ARG A 81 15.53 5.97 11.35
CA ARG A 81 15.16 6.01 12.77
C ARG A 81 13.82 5.30 13.01
N PHE A 82 12.81 5.58 12.20
CA PHE A 82 11.51 4.90 12.26
C PHE A 82 11.66 3.38 12.18
N LEU A 83 12.48 2.92 11.24
CA LEU A 83 12.76 1.51 11.06
C LEU A 83 13.53 0.93 12.26
N THR A 84 14.40 1.69 12.92
CA THR A 84 15.17 1.18 14.07
C THR A 84 14.28 0.98 15.30
N ASP A 85 13.52 2.02 15.67
CA ASP A 85 12.49 1.95 16.70
C ASP A 85 11.45 3.03 16.41
N ARG A 86 10.24 2.60 16.04
CA ARG A 86 9.15 3.51 15.72
C ARG A 86 8.62 4.27 16.94
N HIS A 87 8.74 3.73 18.16
CA HIS A 87 8.25 4.42 19.36
C HIS A 87 9.25 5.45 19.89
N ASP A 88 10.52 5.36 19.50
CA ASP A 88 11.52 6.42 19.69
C ASP A 88 11.70 7.29 18.42
N CYS A 89 10.76 7.26 17.48
CA CYS A 89 10.84 8.11 16.28
C CYS A 89 9.94 9.34 16.44
N PRO A 90 10.46 10.58 16.38
CA PRO A 90 9.60 11.76 16.42
C PRO A 90 8.73 11.81 15.16
N SER A 91 7.62 12.54 15.21
CA SER A 91 6.89 12.87 13.97
C SER A 91 7.76 13.72 13.04
N LEU A 92 7.46 13.69 11.74
CA LEU A 92 8.18 14.43 10.70
C LEU A 92 7.27 15.50 10.12
N VAL A 93 7.71 16.76 10.08
CA VAL A 93 6.96 17.87 9.46
C VAL A 93 7.80 18.47 8.35
N LEU A 94 7.31 18.37 7.11
CA LEU A 94 7.89 19.07 5.97
C LEU A 94 7.20 20.41 5.79
N VAL A 95 7.99 21.48 5.80
CA VAL A 95 7.49 22.85 5.72
C VAL A 95 8.12 23.63 4.59
N GLY A 96 7.38 24.55 3.99
CA GLY A 96 7.89 25.43 2.95
C GLY A 96 6.82 25.83 1.93
N PRO A 97 7.13 26.72 0.99
CA PRO A 97 6.18 27.22 0.00
C PRO A 97 5.52 26.13 -0.85
N THR A 98 4.40 26.47 -1.50
CA THR A 98 3.77 25.59 -2.49
C THR A 98 4.76 25.25 -3.61
N GLY A 99 4.75 23.99 -4.06
CA GLY A 99 5.56 23.58 -5.21
C GLY A 99 7.03 23.21 -4.92
N THR A 100 7.49 23.30 -3.67
CA THR A 100 8.88 22.94 -3.28
C THR A 100 9.16 21.43 -3.20
N GLY A 101 8.13 20.59 -3.30
CA GLY A 101 8.27 19.13 -3.31
C GLY A 101 7.93 18.41 -1.99
N LYS A 102 7.32 19.09 -1.02
CA LYS A 102 6.93 18.51 0.29
C LYS A 102 6.17 17.18 0.16
N THR A 103 5.02 17.18 -0.52
CA THR A 103 4.21 15.98 -0.73
C THR A 103 5.00 14.83 -1.39
N HIS A 104 5.93 15.15 -2.31
CA HIS A 104 6.78 14.14 -2.93
C HIS A 104 7.73 13.49 -1.92
N LEU A 105 8.39 14.29 -1.07
CA LEU A 105 9.26 13.77 -0.02
C LEU A 105 8.48 13.05 1.10
N CYS A 106 7.25 13.46 1.40
CA CYS A 106 6.39 12.72 2.33
C CYS A 106 6.06 11.32 1.79
N TRP A 107 5.66 11.21 0.52
CA TRP A 107 5.42 9.92 -0.12
C TRP A 107 6.68 9.07 -0.22
N ALA A 108 7.83 9.71 -0.44
CA ALA A 108 9.12 9.03 -0.41
C ALA A 108 9.43 8.43 0.97
N ALA A 109 9.15 9.17 2.04
CA ALA A 109 9.31 8.69 3.42
C ALA A 109 8.40 7.49 3.72
N VAL A 110 7.12 7.57 3.33
CA VAL A 110 6.16 6.45 3.44
C VAL A 110 6.70 5.22 2.72
N ARG A 111 7.16 5.39 1.47
CA ARG A 111 7.73 4.30 0.68
C ARG A 111 8.92 3.66 1.37
N GLN A 112 9.91 4.45 1.78
CA GLN A 112 11.13 3.93 2.38
C GLN A 112 10.84 3.14 3.67
N VAL A 113 9.89 3.62 4.48
CA VAL A 113 9.46 2.92 5.70
C VAL A 113 8.72 1.61 5.36
N VAL A 114 7.78 1.63 4.42
CA VAL A 114 7.00 0.45 4.05
C VAL A 114 7.89 -0.63 3.41
N GLU A 115 8.77 -0.25 2.48
CA GLU A 115 9.71 -1.17 1.84
C GLU A 115 10.76 -1.69 2.84
N GLY A 116 11.27 -0.82 3.72
CA GLY A 116 12.25 -1.18 4.73
C GLY A 116 11.70 -2.16 5.78
N ALA A 117 10.46 -1.98 6.23
CA ALA A 117 9.79 -2.93 7.12
C ALA A 117 9.55 -4.28 6.42
N ALA A 118 9.09 -4.24 5.17
CA ALA A 118 8.85 -5.44 4.37
C ALA A 118 10.13 -6.26 4.13
N ALA A 119 11.27 -5.61 3.87
CA ALA A 119 12.57 -6.26 3.72
C ALA A 119 13.04 -7.00 4.99
N ARG A 120 12.45 -6.70 6.15
CA ARG A 120 12.69 -7.38 7.43
C ARG A 120 11.61 -8.42 7.77
N GLY A 121 10.65 -8.66 6.88
CA GLY A 121 9.51 -9.54 7.12
C GLY A 121 8.44 -8.95 8.05
N GLU A 122 8.49 -7.64 8.32
CA GLU A 122 7.56 -6.97 9.20
C GLU A 122 6.31 -6.49 8.44
N GLY A 123 5.15 -6.59 9.08
CA GLY A 123 3.92 -5.97 8.59
C GLY A 123 3.78 -4.55 9.14
N LEU A 124 3.39 -3.61 8.29
CA LEU A 124 3.18 -2.22 8.68
C LEU A 124 1.82 -1.73 8.18
N THR A 125 0.98 -1.30 9.11
CA THR A 125 -0.27 -0.60 8.80
C THR A 125 0.04 0.88 8.60
N TRP A 126 -0.47 1.46 7.52
CA TRP A 126 -0.26 2.88 7.25
C TRP A 126 -1.49 3.53 6.62
N GLU A 127 -1.68 4.82 6.91
CA GLU A 127 -2.75 5.63 6.34
C GLU A 127 -2.21 6.93 5.75
N ALA A 128 -2.84 7.39 4.67
CA ALA A 128 -2.49 8.65 4.04
C ALA A 128 -3.75 9.41 3.63
N THR A 129 -3.81 10.70 3.94
CA THR A 129 -4.93 11.58 3.60
C THR A 129 -4.49 13.04 3.59
N THR A 130 -5.30 13.92 3.04
CA THR A 130 -5.13 15.37 3.23
C THR A 130 -5.90 15.82 4.48
N HIS A 131 -5.52 16.96 5.07
CA HIS A 131 -6.32 17.55 6.15
C HIS A 131 -7.79 17.79 5.74
N PRO A 132 -8.09 18.42 4.58
CA PRO A 132 -9.47 18.54 4.11
C PRO A 132 -10.22 17.21 3.96
N ASP A 133 -9.59 16.18 3.41
CA ASP A 133 -10.22 14.88 3.19
C ASP A 133 -10.46 14.12 4.50
N LEU A 134 -9.55 14.23 5.47
CA LEU A 134 -9.77 13.70 6.82
C LEU A 134 -11.04 14.32 7.42
N ASN A 135 -11.15 15.64 7.34
CA ASN A 135 -12.32 16.34 7.87
C ASN A 135 -13.59 15.93 7.14
N ALA A 136 -13.56 15.78 5.82
CA ALA A 136 -14.71 15.28 5.05
C ALA A 136 -15.10 13.86 5.50
N ALA A 137 -14.13 12.96 5.69
CA ALA A 137 -14.37 11.58 6.09
C ALA A 137 -14.89 11.43 7.52
N LEU A 138 -14.58 12.37 8.41
CA LEU A 138 -15.08 12.38 9.79
C LEU A 138 -16.52 12.91 9.92
N ARG A 139 -17.09 13.51 8.85
CA ARG A 139 -18.44 14.10 8.92
C ARG A 139 -19.48 13.02 9.10
N PRO A 140 -20.33 13.12 10.14
CA PRO A 140 -21.49 12.25 10.28
C PRO A 140 -22.32 12.26 9.00
N ASN A 141 -22.65 11.07 8.54
CA ASN A 141 -23.44 10.86 7.34
C ASN A 141 -24.39 9.67 7.53
N PRO A 142 -25.51 9.62 6.79
CA PRO A 142 -26.51 8.56 6.94
C PRO A 142 -25.97 7.16 6.64
N THR A 143 -24.91 7.03 5.84
CA THR A 143 -24.32 5.73 5.49
C THR A 143 -23.42 5.17 6.59
N GLY A 144 -23.14 5.93 7.64
CA GLY A 144 -22.26 5.50 8.75
C GLY A 144 -20.78 5.37 8.37
N SER A 145 -20.34 5.86 7.20
CA SER A 145 -18.98 5.63 6.69
C SER A 145 -17.89 6.36 7.49
N HIS A 146 -18.29 7.32 8.31
CA HIS A 146 -17.44 8.07 9.24
C HIS A 146 -17.08 7.25 10.50
N VAL A 147 -17.87 6.23 10.83
CA VAL A 147 -17.64 5.38 12.01
C VAL A 147 -16.33 4.63 11.84
N GLY A 148 -15.48 4.67 12.87
CA GLY A 148 -14.17 4.00 12.87
C GLY A 148 -13.08 4.68 12.03
N VAL A 149 -13.38 5.73 11.26
CA VAL A 149 -12.37 6.46 10.47
C VAL A 149 -11.28 7.01 11.39
N LEU A 150 -11.65 7.75 12.44
CA LEU A 150 -10.67 8.32 13.37
C LEU A 150 -9.82 7.24 14.04
N GLU A 151 -10.44 6.16 14.50
CA GLU A 151 -9.75 5.05 15.16
C GLU A 151 -8.75 4.37 14.23
N ARG A 152 -9.11 4.18 12.94
CA ARG A 152 -8.21 3.64 11.92
C ARG A 152 -6.92 4.47 11.79
N PHE A 153 -7.05 5.80 11.71
CA PHE A 153 -5.89 6.70 11.66
C PHE A 153 -5.13 6.76 12.99
N GLN A 154 -5.83 6.70 14.13
CA GLN A 154 -5.19 6.69 15.45
C GLN A 154 -4.30 5.45 15.63
N ARG A 155 -4.77 4.28 15.19
CA ARG A 155 -4.12 2.98 15.44
C ARG A 155 -3.11 2.54 14.37
N ALA A 156 -3.07 3.19 13.20
CA ALA A 156 -2.10 2.86 12.16
C ALA A 156 -0.65 3.08 12.65
N ASP A 157 0.28 2.22 12.26
CA ASP A 157 1.69 2.33 12.66
C ASP A 157 2.33 3.61 12.08
N LEU A 158 1.90 4.03 10.89
CA LEU A 158 2.33 5.26 10.24
C LEU A 158 1.12 6.03 9.67
N VAL A 159 1.08 7.34 9.86
CA VAL A 159 0.13 8.23 9.18
C VAL A 159 0.88 9.28 8.37
N PHE A 160 0.43 9.54 7.15
CA PHE A 160 0.79 10.72 6.37
C PHE A 160 -0.42 11.64 6.25
N LEU A 161 -0.31 12.85 6.83
CA LEU A 161 -1.31 13.90 6.73
C LEU A 161 -0.77 15.06 5.88
N ASP A 162 -1.26 15.16 4.64
CA ASP A 162 -0.83 16.19 3.69
C ASP A 162 -1.60 17.51 3.89
N ASP A 163 -0.93 18.61 3.54
CA ASP A 163 -1.50 19.95 3.43
C ASP A 163 -2.16 20.45 4.73
N LEU A 164 -1.43 20.27 5.83
CA LEU A 164 -1.82 20.75 7.14
C LEU A 164 -1.94 22.28 7.13
N GLY A 165 -3.12 22.76 7.52
CA GLY A 165 -3.45 24.18 7.50
C GLY A 165 -4.00 24.71 6.18
N ALA A 166 -4.18 23.86 5.15
CA ALA A 166 -4.94 24.22 3.96
C ALA A 166 -6.44 24.10 4.24
N GLY A 167 -7.07 25.20 4.66
CA GLY A 167 -8.51 25.27 4.86
C GLY A 167 -8.89 26.26 5.96
N LYS A 168 -10.11 26.82 5.87
CA LYS A 168 -10.68 27.60 6.98
C LYS A 168 -11.04 26.64 8.11
N GLN A 169 -10.46 26.84 9.29
CA GLN A 169 -10.84 26.11 10.49
C GLN A 169 -12.29 26.50 10.86
N THR A 170 -13.19 25.51 10.86
CA THR A 170 -14.46 25.61 11.60
C THR A 170 -14.30 24.83 12.91
N GLU A 171 -15.05 25.19 13.97
CA GLU A 171 -14.94 24.54 15.29
C GLU A 171 -15.01 22.99 15.20
N TRP A 172 -15.89 22.46 14.36
CA TRP A 172 -16.05 21.01 14.14
C TRP A 172 -14.83 20.34 13.46
N THR A 173 -14.12 21.06 12.59
CA THR A 173 -12.95 20.57 11.83
C THR A 173 -11.73 20.43 12.76
N GLY A 174 -11.66 21.24 13.83
CA GLY A 174 -10.55 21.23 14.79
C GLY A 174 -10.52 19.98 15.68
N ASP A 175 -11.70 19.48 16.10
CA ASP A 175 -11.78 18.38 17.07
C ASP A 175 -11.23 17.06 16.54
N GLY A 176 -11.49 16.74 15.27
CA GLY A 176 -10.99 15.52 14.63
C GLY A 176 -9.47 15.49 14.51
N LEU A 177 -8.90 16.58 13.97
CA LEU A 177 -7.45 16.74 13.84
C LEU A 177 -6.77 16.71 15.21
N HIS A 178 -7.31 17.48 16.17
CA HIS A 178 -6.76 17.53 17.53
C HIS A 178 -6.76 16.14 18.17
N ARG A 179 -7.87 15.39 18.11
CA ARG A 179 -7.95 14.03 18.67
C ARG A 179 -7.01 13.05 17.99
N LEU A 180 -6.79 13.18 16.68
CA LEU A 180 -5.82 12.35 15.96
C LEU A 180 -4.40 12.66 16.42
N VAL A 181 -4.02 13.94 16.40
CA VAL A 181 -2.66 14.39 16.75
C VAL A 181 -2.34 14.06 18.21
N ASP A 182 -3.25 14.35 19.13
CA ASP A 182 -3.05 14.14 20.57
C ASP A 182 -2.93 12.64 20.92
N TYR A 183 -3.77 11.78 20.33
CA TYR A 183 -3.64 10.33 20.51
C TYR A 183 -2.29 9.82 20.00
N ARG A 184 -1.91 10.18 18.77
CA ARG A 184 -0.67 9.67 18.17
C ARG A 184 0.56 10.21 18.88
N TRP A 185 0.54 11.47 19.29
CA TRP A 185 1.60 12.08 20.09
C TRP A 185 1.77 11.37 21.43
N SER A 186 0.67 11.17 22.19
CA SER A 186 0.72 10.52 23.50
C SER A 186 1.13 9.04 23.45
N HIS A 187 0.90 8.36 22.33
CA HIS A 187 1.25 6.95 22.13
C HIS A 187 2.55 6.75 21.32
N GLN A 188 3.31 7.84 21.10
CA GLN A 188 4.57 7.80 20.33
C GLN A 188 4.42 7.12 18.96
N LEU A 189 3.32 7.42 18.25
CA LEU A 189 3.04 6.92 16.91
C LEU A 189 3.48 7.96 15.88
N PRO A 190 4.59 7.73 15.14
CA PRO A 190 5.14 8.75 14.26
C PRO A 190 4.18 9.11 13.14
N THR A 191 4.11 10.39 12.84
CA THR A 191 3.25 10.92 11.78
C THR A 191 4.05 11.83 10.86
N ILE A 192 3.85 11.69 9.56
CA ILE A 192 4.40 12.58 8.55
C ILE A 192 3.37 13.65 8.27
N TYR A 193 3.77 14.92 8.35
CA TYR A 193 2.95 16.07 8.02
C TYR A 193 3.60 16.87 6.90
N SER A 194 2.79 17.47 6.04
CA SER A 194 3.25 18.57 5.19
C SER A 194 2.49 19.84 5.55
N ALA A 195 3.16 21.00 5.56
CA ALA A 195 2.53 22.28 5.82
C ALA A 195 3.14 23.38 4.93
N ASN A 196 2.30 24.33 4.51
CA ASN A 196 2.78 25.49 3.73
C ASN A 196 3.34 26.61 4.60
N ALA A 197 3.07 26.57 5.91
CA ALA A 197 3.43 27.62 6.86
C ALA A 197 4.09 27.07 8.13
N VAL A 198 4.80 27.94 8.85
CA VAL A 198 5.50 27.67 10.12
C VAL A 198 5.17 28.76 11.14
N GLY A 199 5.39 28.50 12.43
CA GLY A 199 5.19 29.50 13.49
C GLY A 199 3.72 29.94 13.60
N ASP A 200 3.50 31.24 13.83
CA ASP A 200 2.16 31.79 14.07
C ASP A 200 1.14 31.49 12.95
N PRO A 201 1.50 31.57 11.65
CA PRO A 201 0.62 31.11 10.59
C PRO A 201 0.17 29.65 10.70
N LEU A 202 1.05 28.75 11.15
CA LEU A 202 0.69 27.34 11.38
C LEU A 202 -0.23 27.24 12.59
N VAL A 203 0.10 27.91 13.70
CA VAL A 203 -0.71 27.96 14.93
C VAL A 203 -2.12 28.46 14.62
N ALA A 204 -2.25 29.55 13.86
CA ALA A 204 -3.54 30.07 13.43
C ALA A 204 -4.34 29.06 12.58
N ALA A 205 -3.64 28.24 11.80
CA ALA A 205 -4.25 27.27 10.91
C ALA A 205 -4.63 25.93 11.58
N VAL A 206 -4.01 25.55 12.71
CA VAL A 206 -4.28 24.25 13.38
C VAL A 206 -4.70 24.35 14.84
N GLY A 207 -4.58 25.54 15.45
CA GLY A 207 -4.80 25.80 16.87
C GLY A 207 -3.58 25.47 17.75
N ASP A 208 -3.50 26.13 18.91
CA ASP A 208 -2.37 26.04 19.85
C ASP A 208 -2.07 24.60 20.29
N ARG A 209 -3.12 23.80 20.53
CA ARG A 209 -2.97 22.43 21.00
C ARG A 209 -2.25 21.56 19.98
N VAL A 210 -2.69 21.60 18.72
CA VAL A 210 -2.04 20.83 17.64
C VAL A 210 -0.62 21.35 17.42
N ALA A 211 -0.44 22.67 17.34
CA ALA A 211 0.88 23.27 17.14
C ALA A 211 1.87 22.90 18.25
N SER A 212 1.42 22.84 19.50
CA SER A 212 2.22 22.39 20.65
C SER A 212 2.76 20.98 20.46
N ARG A 213 1.93 20.01 20.02
CA ARG A 213 2.37 18.62 19.77
C ARG A 213 3.31 18.51 18.58
N LEU A 214 3.09 19.32 17.55
CA LEU A 214 4.02 19.44 16.41
C LEU A 214 5.35 20.12 16.81
N GLY A 215 5.41 20.74 17.98
CA GLY A 215 6.62 21.27 18.60
C GLY A 215 7.71 20.21 18.72
N ASP A 216 7.35 18.99 19.11
CA ASP A 216 8.28 17.86 19.33
C ASP A 216 8.68 17.13 18.04
N ALA A 217 8.04 17.46 16.91
CA ALA A 217 8.35 16.85 15.64
C ALA A 217 9.67 17.36 15.06
N MET A 218 10.36 16.47 14.34
CA MET A 218 11.47 16.81 13.47
C MET A 218 10.98 17.65 12.29
N LYS A 219 11.54 18.84 12.11
CA LYS A 219 11.11 19.79 11.08
C LYS A 219 12.13 19.83 9.94
N VAL A 220 11.65 19.64 8.72
CA VAL A 220 12.45 19.72 7.50
C VAL A 220 11.92 20.88 6.65
N ALA A 221 12.70 21.95 6.57
CA ALA A 221 12.36 23.12 5.78
C ALA A 221 12.82 22.94 4.32
N LEU A 222 11.88 22.99 3.38
CA LEU A 222 12.17 23.00 1.95
C LEU A 222 12.12 24.43 1.44
N VAL A 223 13.28 24.92 1.02
CA VAL A 223 13.45 26.19 0.32
C VAL A 223 13.65 25.95 -1.17
N GLY A 224 13.11 26.84 -2.00
CA GLY A 224 13.33 26.79 -3.45
C GLY A 224 12.15 27.26 -4.29
N VAL A 225 12.41 27.37 -5.60
CA VAL A 225 11.42 27.74 -6.63
C VAL A 225 10.37 26.64 -6.81
N ASP A 226 9.16 27.02 -7.23
CA ASP A 226 8.09 26.08 -7.54
C ASP A 226 8.51 25.13 -8.68
N ARG A 227 8.77 23.87 -8.32
CA ARG A 227 9.21 22.81 -9.24
C ARG A 227 8.09 22.34 -10.19
N ARG A 228 6.85 22.78 -9.98
CA ARG A 228 5.70 22.49 -10.85
C ARG A 228 5.72 23.37 -12.09
N TRP A 229 6.20 24.61 -11.98
CA TRP A 229 6.27 25.55 -13.11
C TRP A 229 7.52 25.34 -13.98
N ASN A 230 8.66 25.01 -13.36
CA ASN A 230 9.91 24.80 -14.10
C ASN A 230 9.93 23.53 -14.99
N ARG A 231 8.98 22.61 -14.83
CA ARG A 231 8.87 21.40 -15.67
C ARG A 231 8.29 21.65 -17.07
N ARG A 232 7.87 22.89 -17.39
CA ARG A 232 7.44 23.30 -18.74
C ARG A 232 8.55 23.96 -19.56
N ALA A 233 9.75 24.10 -19.01
CA ALA A 233 10.88 24.81 -19.65
C ALA A 233 12.08 23.91 -19.97
N SER A 234 11.94 22.58 -19.90
CA SER A 234 12.99 21.62 -20.24
C SER A 234 12.41 20.32 -20.76
#